data_AF-A0A954X191-F1
#
_entry.id   AF-A0A954X191-F1
#
_cell.length_a   1.000
_cell.length_b   1.000
_cell.length_c   1.000
_cell.angle_alpha   90.00
_cell.angle_beta   90.00
_cell.angle_gamma   90.00
#
_symmetry.space_group_name_H-M   'P 1'
#
loop_
_entity.id
_entity.type
_entity.pdbx_description
1 polymer ?
#
loop_
_entity_poly.entity_id
_entity_poly.type
_entity_poly.pdbx_seq_one_letter_code
_entity_poly.pdbx_strand_id
1 'polypeptide(L)'
;MQHRTILAARIVAVLGVAALLASGSRIAAGESQATAEGGPRVASPPDFRTDVMAVFSKSGCNMGACHGNQNGKGGFFLSLRGQDAKFDYRSATRQFSSRRVNPFDAERSLLLLKAAGKVAHQGGVRFRE
;
A
#
# COMPACT_ATOMS: atom_id res chain seq x y z
N MET A 1 -15.91 15.26 14.81
CA MET A 1 -15.75 15.95 13.52
C MET A 1 -14.38 16.61 13.32
N GLN A 2 -13.50 16.70 14.33
CA GLN A 2 -12.18 17.36 14.21
C GLN A 2 -11.02 16.46 13.71
N HIS A 3 -11.22 15.14 13.55
CA HIS A 3 -10.18 14.25 13.00
C HIS A 3 -10.11 14.25 11.46
N ARG A 4 -11.12 14.79 10.77
CA ARG A 4 -11.20 14.78 9.29
C ARG A 4 -10.35 15.88 8.64
N THR A 5 -10.08 16.96 9.37
CA THR A 5 -9.28 18.11 8.90
C THR A 5 -7.78 17.86 8.93
N ILE A 6 -7.28 16.94 9.76
CA ILE A 6 -5.84 16.63 9.86
C ILE A 6 -5.36 15.78 8.67
N LEU A 7 -6.24 14.94 8.09
CA LEU A 7 -5.88 14.08 6.94
C LEU A 7 -5.78 14.87 5.62
N ALA A 8 -6.63 15.89 5.44
CA ALA A 8 -6.60 16.77 4.27
C ALA A 8 -5.32 17.62 4.19
N ALA A 9 -4.77 18.01 5.35
CA ALA A 9 -3.54 18.81 5.43
C ALA A 9 -2.29 18.07 4.92
N ARG A 10 -2.31 16.73 4.84
CA ARG A 10 -1.18 15.94 4.35
C ARG A 10 -1.09 15.85 2.82
N ILE A 11 -2.13 16.27 2.11
CA ILE A 11 -2.17 16.29 0.63
C ILE A 11 -1.67 17.64 0.08
N VAL A 12 -1.82 18.74 0.84
CA VAL A 12 -1.54 20.11 0.36
C VAL A 12 -0.06 20.51 0.46
N ALA A 13 0.75 19.81 1.26
CA ALA A 13 2.19 20.11 1.42
C ALA A 13 3.06 19.79 0.18
N VAL A 14 2.45 19.47 -0.97
CA VAL A 14 3.13 19.14 -2.24
C VAL A 14 3.55 20.39 -3.04
N LEU A 15 3.18 21.61 -2.64
CA LEU A 15 3.38 22.81 -3.50
C LEU A 15 4.10 24.02 -2.88
N GLY A 16 4.79 23.91 -1.74
CA GLY A 16 5.31 25.10 -1.07
C GLY A 16 6.69 25.00 -0.42
N VAL A 17 7.61 25.79 -0.98
CA VAL A 17 8.73 26.49 -0.34
C VAL A 17 10.12 25.86 -0.44
N ALA A 18 10.96 26.65 -1.11
CA ALA A 18 12.37 26.47 -1.39
C ALA A 18 13.27 27.04 -0.26
N ALA A 19 14.52 26.56 -0.30
CA ALA A 19 15.77 27.25 0.06
C ALA A 19 16.05 27.60 1.54
N LEU A 20 17.17 27.08 2.10
CA LEU A 20 18.39 27.85 2.42
C LEU A 20 19.43 27.00 3.21
N LEU A 21 20.68 27.12 2.74
CA LEU A 21 21.96 27.24 3.45
C LEU A 21 22.71 26.03 4.03
N ALA A 22 23.89 25.88 3.41
CA ALA A 22 25.12 25.29 3.90
C ALA A 22 25.54 25.74 5.30
N SER A 23 26.13 24.81 6.06
CA SER A 23 27.33 25.00 6.91
C SER A 23 27.78 23.62 7.43
N GLY A 24 29.05 23.29 7.22
CA GLY A 24 29.62 22.01 7.60
C GLY A 24 29.91 21.88 9.11
N SER A 25 29.83 20.65 9.61
CA SER A 25 30.68 20.13 10.69
C SER A 25 30.49 18.61 10.82
N ARG A 26 31.60 17.87 10.78
CA ARG A 26 31.68 16.43 11.03
C ARG A 26 31.92 16.21 12.51
N ILE A 27 31.10 15.41 13.19
CA ILE A 27 31.47 14.75 14.46
C ILE A 27 31.03 13.28 14.47
N ALA A 28 31.99 12.49 14.97
CA ALA A 28 32.08 11.09 15.34
C ALA A 28 30.83 10.20 15.43
N ALA A 29 31.06 8.96 15.01
CA ALA A 29 30.23 7.79 15.26
C ALA A 29 30.04 7.56 16.78
N GLY A 30 28.77 7.52 17.19
CA GLY A 30 28.31 6.99 18.47
C GLY A 30 27.00 6.26 18.21
N GLU A 31 26.90 5.02 18.68
CA GLU A 31 25.72 4.16 18.59
C GLU A 31 24.45 4.89 19.03
N SER A 32 23.48 4.97 18.13
CA SER A 32 22.19 5.58 18.41
C SER A 32 21.12 4.50 18.37
N GLN A 33 20.62 4.16 19.56
CA GLN A 33 19.44 3.33 19.76
C GLN A 33 18.27 3.93 18.98
N ALA A 34 17.75 3.18 18.02
CA ALA A 34 16.62 3.58 17.21
C ALA A 34 15.32 3.53 18.03
N THR A 35 14.99 4.61 18.74
CA THR A 35 13.61 4.90 19.13
C THR A 35 12.88 5.40 17.89
N ALA A 36 12.20 4.49 17.19
CA ALA A 36 11.39 4.84 16.03
C ALA A 36 10.04 5.46 16.45
N GLU A 37 10.06 6.59 17.15
CA GLU A 37 8.92 7.50 17.15
C GLU A 37 9.02 8.39 15.91
N GLY A 38 8.56 7.84 14.78
CA GLY A 38 8.66 8.48 13.49
C GLY A 38 7.56 9.51 13.26
N GLY A 39 7.88 10.79 13.49
CA GLY A 39 7.22 11.91 12.81
C GLY A 39 7.24 11.75 11.28
N PRO A 40 6.53 12.60 10.52
CA PRO A 40 6.37 12.48 9.06
C PRO A 40 7.70 12.31 8.32
N ARG A 41 8.14 11.07 8.09
CA ARG A 41 9.14 10.81 7.07
C ARG A 41 8.51 11.22 5.75
N VAL A 42 9.24 11.95 4.92
CA VAL A 42 8.91 12.05 3.49
C VAL A 42 8.94 10.61 3.00
N ALA A 43 7.75 10.00 2.91
CA ALA A 43 7.64 8.58 2.63
C ALA A 43 8.12 8.38 1.20
N SER A 44 9.18 7.60 1.01
CA SER A 44 9.55 7.10 -0.30
C SER A 44 8.31 6.47 -0.97
N PRO A 45 8.16 6.58 -2.29
CA PRO A 45 7.07 5.91 -2.98
C PRO A 45 7.01 4.43 -2.59
N PRO A 46 5.83 3.87 -2.32
CA PRO A 46 5.72 2.48 -1.89
C PRO A 46 6.24 1.53 -2.97
N ASP A 47 7.05 0.56 -2.57
CA ASP A 47 7.51 -0.52 -3.43
C ASP A 47 6.49 -1.67 -3.44
N PHE A 48 6.16 -2.17 -4.63
CA PHE A 48 5.15 -3.21 -4.76
C PHE A 48 5.57 -4.50 -4.07
N ARG A 49 6.85 -4.89 -4.20
CA ARG A 49 7.35 -6.18 -3.70
C ARG A 49 7.50 -6.17 -2.19
N THR A 50 7.94 -5.08 -1.57
CA THR A 50 8.14 -5.02 -0.12
C THR A 50 6.89 -4.57 0.62
N ASP A 51 6.15 -3.59 0.09
CA ASP A 51 5.10 -2.94 0.86
C ASP A 51 3.72 -3.54 0.52
N VAL A 52 3.38 -3.59 -0.77
CA VAL A 52 2.05 -4.05 -1.21
C VAL A 52 1.89 -5.56 -1.02
N MET A 53 2.91 -6.34 -1.39
CA MET A 53 2.88 -7.80 -1.23
C MET A 53 2.88 -8.23 0.25
N ALA A 54 3.49 -7.44 1.14
CA ALA A 54 3.39 -7.68 2.58
C ALA A 54 1.93 -7.51 3.06
N VAL A 55 1.22 -6.48 2.58
CA VAL A 55 -0.20 -6.29 2.87
C VAL A 55 -1.05 -7.45 2.33
N PHE A 56 -0.83 -7.89 1.09
CA PHE A 56 -1.55 -9.03 0.51
C PHE A 56 -1.34 -10.30 1.32
N SER A 57 -0.11 -10.55 1.76
CA SER A 57 0.23 -11.71 2.58
C SER A 57 -0.41 -11.63 3.96
N LYS A 58 -0.26 -10.51 4.66
CA LYS A 58 -0.80 -10.31 6.01
C LYS A 58 -2.34 -10.38 6.04
N SER A 59 -2.98 -9.95 4.96
CA SER A 59 -4.44 -9.95 4.84
C SER A 59 -5.00 -11.27 4.29
N GLY A 60 -4.12 -12.19 3.90
CA GLY A 60 -4.47 -13.51 3.38
C GLY A 60 -4.98 -13.53 1.93
N CYS A 61 -4.77 -12.45 1.16
CA CYS A 61 -5.24 -12.34 -0.22
C CYS A 61 -4.57 -13.37 -1.13
N ASN A 62 -3.26 -13.52 -1.02
CA ASN A 62 -2.43 -14.43 -1.83
C ASN A 62 -2.30 -15.84 -1.20
N MET A 63 -3.24 -16.25 -0.35
CA MET A 63 -3.26 -17.60 0.23
C MET A 63 -3.98 -18.58 -0.69
N GLY A 64 -3.62 -19.87 -0.59
CA GLY A 64 -4.18 -20.97 -1.39
C GLY A 64 -5.68 -21.22 -1.18
N ALA A 65 -6.31 -20.58 -0.18
CA ALA A 65 -7.76 -20.63 -0.03
C ALA A 65 -8.51 -19.73 -1.04
N CYS A 66 -7.87 -18.68 -1.56
CA CYS A 66 -8.50 -17.64 -2.36
C CYS A 66 -7.62 -17.24 -3.55
N HIS A 67 -7.17 -15.99 -3.67
CA HIS A 67 -6.52 -15.53 -4.91
C HIS A 67 -5.16 -16.16 -5.15
N GLY A 68 -4.50 -16.69 -4.11
CA GLY A 68 -3.24 -17.44 -4.21
C GLY A 68 -3.36 -18.88 -4.70
N ASN A 69 -4.57 -19.36 -5.02
CA ASN A 69 -4.80 -20.73 -5.48
C ASN A 69 -4.60 -20.84 -7.01
N GLN A 70 -4.40 -22.06 -7.53
CA GLN A 70 -4.12 -22.30 -8.96
C GLN A 70 -5.18 -21.75 -9.92
N ASN A 71 -6.44 -21.69 -9.48
CA ASN A 71 -7.60 -21.19 -10.22
C ASN A 71 -7.98 -19.75 -9.85
N GLY A 72 -7.26 -19.10 -8.93
CA GLY A 72 -7.63 -17.80 -8.38
C GLY A 72 -9.08 -17.79 -7.84
N LYS A 73 -9.69 -16.60 -7.77
CA LYS A 73 -11.14 -16.43 -7.50
C LYS A 73 -11.66 -15.19 -8.23
N GLY A 74 -12.86 -15.28 -8.82
CA GLY A 74 -13.52 -14.14 -9.47
C GLY A 74 -12.69 -13.50 -10.59
N GLY A 75 -11.91 -14.31 -11.32
CA GLY A 75 -10.99 -13.83 -12.35
C GLY A 75 -9.79 -13.03 -11.81
N PHE A 76 -9.47 -13.14 -10.52
CA PHE A 76 -8.29 -12.53 -9.92
C PHE A 76 -7.35 -13.60 -9.35
N PHE A 77 -6.12 -13.58 -9.84
CA PHE A 77 -5.05 -14.52 -9.52
C PHE A 77 -3.90 -13.78 -8.87
N LEU A 78 -3.39 -14.30 -7.77
CA LEU A 78 -2.13 -13.91 -7.17
C LEU A 78 -1.26 -15.17 -7.07
N SER A 79 0.04 -15.00 -7.14
CA SER A 79 1.00 -16.05 -6.89
C SER A 79 0.88 -16.50 -5.42
N LEU A 80 1.00 -17.80 -5.18
CA LEU A 80 0.85 -18.34 -3.84
C LEU A 80 1.91 -17.73 -2.90
N ARG A 81 1.46 -17.07 -1.83
CA ARG A 81 2.34 -16.38 -0.86
C ARG A 81 3.29 -15.34 -1.49
N GLY A 82 2.97 -14.81 -2.67
CA GLY A 82 3.76 -13.76 -3.31
C GLY A 82 5.06 -14.22 -3.97
N GLN A 83 5.12 -15.47 -4.41
CA GLN A 83 6.27 -16.07 -5.10
C GLN A 83 6.70 -15.32 -6.39
N ASP A 84 5.78 -14.64 -7.07
CA ASP A 84 6.07 -13.83 -8.26
C ASP A 84 5.41 -12.46 -8.17
N ALA A 85 6.15 -11.51 -7.59
CA ALA A 85 5.72 -10.13 -7.45
C ALA A 85 5.45 -9.44 -8.80
N LYS A 86 6.17 -9.82 -9.88
CA LYS A 86 5.99 -9.21 -11.20
C LYS A 86 4.67 -9.67 -11.82
N PHE A 87 4.33 -10.95 -11.67
CA PHE A 87 3.02 -11.48 -12.05
C PHE A 87 1.91 -10.82 -11.24
N ASP A 88 2.07 -10.74 -9.91
CA ASP A 88 1.07 -10.16 -9.01
C ASP A 88 0.79 -8.69 -9.33
N TYR A 89 1.82 -7.92 -9.64
CA TYR A 89 1.67 -6.54 -10.07
C TYR A 89 0.81 -6.45 -11.34
N ARG A 90 1.11 -7.25 -12.37
CA ARG A 90 0.33 -7.25 -13.63
C ARG A 90 -1.11 -7.70 -13.42
N SER A 91 -1.31 -8.73 -12.59
CA SER A 91 -2.64 -9.23 -12.25
C SER A 91 -3.46 -8.18 -11.51
N ALA A 92 -2.89 -7.53 -10.49
CA ALA A 92 -3.58 -6.51 -9.72
C ALA A 92 -3.88 -5.25 -10.54
N THR A 93 -2.93 -4.80 -11.38
CA THR A 93 -3.02 -3.46 -12.00
C THR A 93 -3.43 -3.43 -13.47
N ARG A 94 -3.23 -4.52 -14.24
CA ARG A 94 -3.38 -4.50 -15.72
C ARG A 94 -4.41 -5.49 -16.26
N GLN A 95 -4.54 -6.67 -15.65
CA GLN A 95 -5.47 -7.68 -16.16
C GLN A 95 -6.93 -7.24 -16.04
N PHE A 96 -7.80 -7.82 -16.86
CA PHE A 96 -9.25 -7.59 -16.79
C PHE A 96 -9.63 -6.12 -16.98
N SER A 97 -8.94 -5.47 -17.93
CA SER A 97 -9.09 -4.06 -18.30
C SER A 97 -8.81 -3.10 -17.15
N SER A 98 -7.84 -3.43 -16.30
CA SER A 98 -7.40 -2.61 -15.16
C SER A 98 -8.50 -2.23 -14.16
N ARG A 99 -9.64 -2.96 -14.13
CA ARG A 99 -10.82 -2.61 -13.32
C ARG A 99 -10.64 -2.78 -11.80
N ARG A 100 -9.51 -3.31 -11.34
CA ARG A 100 -9.25 -3.58 -9.92
C ARG A 100 -8.65 -2.38 -9.18
N VAL A 101 -7.87 -1.56 -9.88
CA VAL A 101 -7.14 -0.41 -9.33
C VAL A 101 -7.55 0.83 -10.10
N ASN A 102 -8.00 1.84 -9.36
CA ASN A 102 -8.26 3.17 -9.91
C ASN A 102 -7.06 4.07 -9.55
N PRO A 103 -6.23 4.46 -10.54
CA PRO A 103 -5.05 5.27 -10.29
C PRO A 103 -5.36 6.74 -9.97
N PHE A 104 -6.59 7.20 -10.27
CA PHE A 104 -7.02 8.59 -10.04
C PHE A 104 -7.74 8.77 -8.70
N ASP A 105 -8.37 7.71 -8.19
CA ASP A 105 -9.08 7.70 -6.91
C ASP A 105 -8.88 6.33 -6.24
N ALA A 106 -7.90 6.25 -5.33
CA ALA A 106 -7.51 5.00 -4.70
C ALA A 106 -8.67 4.35 -3.93
N GLU A 107 -9.47 5.13 -3.20
CA GLU A 107 -10.60 4.62 -2.40
C GLU A 107 -11.68 3.95 -3.25
N ARG A 108 -11.80 4.35 -4.52
CA ARG A 108 -12.68 3.72 -5.51
C ARG A 108 -12.14 2.45 -6.15
N SER A 109 -10.91 2.04 -5.82
CA SER A 109 -10.35 0.79 -6.34
C SER A 109 -11.19 -0.40 -5.87
N LEU A 110 -11.69 -1.22 -6.81
CA LEU A 110 -12.47 -2.41 -6.49
C LEU A 110 -11.72 -3.35 -5.53
N LEU A 111 -10.39 -3.44 -5.66
CA LEU A 111 -9.54 -4.20 -4.75
C LEU A 111 -9.71 -3.75 -3.29
N LEU A 112 -9.67 -2.44 -3.03
CA LEU A 112 -9.84 -1.88 -1.68
C LEU A 112 -11.29 -2.01 -1.21
N LEU A 113 -12.26 -1.72 -2.09
CA LEU A 113 -13.69 -1.80 -1.75
C LEU A 113 -14.10 -3.23 -1.36
N LYS A 114 -13.61 -4.25 -2.07
CA LYS A 114 -13.85 -5.67 -1.73
C LYS A 114 -13.13 -6.04 -0.43
N ALA A 115 -11.87 -5.64 -0.27
CA ALA A 115 -11.09 -5.95 0.93
C ALA A 115 -11.67 -5.29 2.20
N ALA A 116 -12.22 -4.08 2.10
CA ALA A 116 -12.86 -3.37 3.20
C ALA A 116 -14.32 -3.79 3.44
N GLY A 117 -14.88 -4.71 2.65
CA GLY A 117 -16.28 -5.13 2.77
C GLY A 117 -17.33 -4.12 2.29
N LYS A 118 -16.91 -3.00 1.67
CA LYS A 118 -17.80 -2.00 1.07
C LYS A 118 -18.52 -2.53 -0.18
N VAL A 119 -17.96 -3.56 -0.81
CA VAL A 119 -18.61 -4.35 -1.86
C VAL A 119 -18.50 -5.82 -1.49
N ALA A 120 -19.56 -6.60 -1.76
CA ALA A 120 -19.63 -8.02 -1.42
C ALA A 120 -18.37 -8.79 -1.86
N HIS A 121 -17.66 -9.37 -0.90
CA HIS A 121 -16.49 -10.20 -1.12
C HIS A 121 -16.70 -11.54 -0.41
N GLN A 122 -16.72 -12.63 -1.18
CA GLN A 122 -16.91 -13.98 -0.64
C GLN A 122 -15.79 -14.41 0.33
N GLY A 123 -14.64 -13.74 0.28
CA GLY A 123 -13.54 -13.94 1.23
C GLY A 123 -13.75 -13.21 2.56
N GLY A 124 -14.87 -12.50 2.77
CA GLY A 124 -15.09 -11.66 3.95
C GLY A 124 -14.25 -10.38 3.96
N VAL A 125 -14.31 -9.65 5.08
CA VAL A 125 -13.57 -8.40 5.31
C VAL A 125 -12.11 -8.71 5.62
N ARG A 126 -11.19 -8.04 4.91
CA ARG A 126 -9.73 -8.21 5.01
C ARG A 126 -9.04 -6.99 5.60
N PHE A 127 -9.53 -5.79 5.31
CA PHE A 127 -9.08 -4.56 5.95
C PHE A 127 -10.13 -4.18 6.99
N ARG A 128 -9.80 -4.41 8.27
CA ARG A 128 -10.56 -3.91 9.41
C ARG A 128 -9.93 -2.59 9.84
N GLU A 129 -10.78 -1.59 10.06
CA GLU A 129 -10.39 -0.32 10.67
C GLU A 129 -10.03 -0.51 12.15
#